data_AF-K8X644-F1
#
_entry.id   AF-K8X644-F1
#
_cell.length_a   1.000
_cell.length_b   1.000
_cell.length_c   1.000
_cell.angle_alpha   90.00
_cell.angle_beta   90.00
_cell.angle_gamma   90.00
#
_symmetry.space_group_name_H-M   'P 1'
#
loop_
_entity.id
_entity.type
_entity.pdbx_description
1 polymer ?
#
loop_
_entity_poly.entity_id
_entity_poly.type
_entity_poly.pdbx_seq_one_letter_code
_entity_poly.pdbx_strand_id
1 'polypeptide(L)' 'MGFQITVVNSLLSLLNSHNNNDIIKITLISSIGDIKSAAEHPEVIKKLLSLCKDENKDIAIAAIRSLSKLLGDIT' A
#
# COMPACT_ATOMS: atom_id res chain seq x y z
N MET A 1 -9.91 -16.05 -7.89
CA MET A 1 -9.70 -14.60 -8.16
C MET A 1 -10.38 -13.67 -7.14
N GLY A 2 -11.53 -13.99 -6.54
CA GLY A 2 -12.23 -13.03 -5.65
C GLY A 2 -11.61 -12.74 -4.27
N PHE A 3 -10.82 -13.64 -3.68
CA PHE A 3 -10.33 -13.47 -2.30
C PHE A 3 -9.22 -12.42 -2.15
N GLN A 4 -8.26 -12.38 -3.08
CA GLN A 4 -7.13 -11.43 -3.01
C GLN A 4 -7.57 -9.98 -3.22
N ILE A 5 -8.56 -9.76 -4.08
CA ILE A 5 -9.19 -8.44 -4.31
C ILE A 5 -9.84 -7.91 -3.02
N THR A 6 -10.52 -8.78 -2.27
CA THR A 6 -11.14 -8.40 -0.99
C THR A 6 -10.08 -7.99 0.03
N VAL A 7 -8.98 -8.72 0.14
CA VAL A 7 -7.91 -8.41 1.10
C VAL A 7 -7.28 -7.05 0.79
N VAL A 8 -6.93 -6.78 -0.47
CA VAL A 8 -6.34 -5.49 -0.86
C VAL A 8 -7.29 -4.32 -0.57
N ASN A 9 -8.58 -4.47 -0.89
CA ASN A 9 -9.58 -3.44 -0.60
C ASN A 9 -9.79 -3.20 0.90
N SER A 10 -9.78 -4.26 1.71
CA SER A 10 -9.86 -4.13 3.17
C SER A 10 -8.64 -3.42 3.75
N LEU A 11 -7.43 -3.73 3.28
CA LEU A 11 -6.20 -3.05 3.71
C LEU A 11 -6.21 -1.56 3.30
N LEU A 12 -6.68 -1.27 2.10
CA LEU A 12 -6.82 0.11 1.61
C LEU A 12 -7.86 0.90 2.43
N SER A 13 -8.98 0.27 2.78
CA SER A 13 -9.99 0.88 3.67
C SER A 13 -9.43 1.17 5.06
N LEU A 14 -8.61 0.26 5.61
CA LEU A 14 -7.93 0.47 6.89
C LEU A 14 -6.91 1.62 6.84
N LEU A 15 -6.20 1.79 5.72
CA LEU A 15 -5.30 2.94 5.51
C LEU A 15 -6.02 4.27 5.40
N ASN A 16 -7.29 4.26 4.99
CA ASN A 16 -8.14 5.45 4.90
C ASN A 16 -8.92 5.72 6.20
N SER A 17 -9.12 4.69 7.02
CA SER A 17 -9.63 4.88 8.38
C SER A 17 -8.61 5.67 9.18
N HIS A 18 -9.09 6.64 9.98
CA HIS A 18 -8.28 7.56 10.79
C HIS A 18 -7.54 6.85 11.94
N ASN A 19 -6.70 5.87 11.63
CA ASN A 19 -5.78 5.28 12.59
C ASN A 19 -4.52 6.15 12.63
N ASN A 20 -4.31 6.84 13.75
CA ASN A 20 -3.14 7.69 13.97
C ASN A 20 -1.85 6.90 14.29
N ASN A 21 -1.88 5.57 14.27
CA ASN A 21 -0.68 4.79 14.51
C ASN A 21 0.12 4.58 13.21
N ASP A 22 1.23 5.30 13.10
CA ASP A 22 2.11 5.23 11.94
C ASP A 22 2.73 3.84 11.73
N ILE A 23 2.95 3.07 12.80
CA ILE A 23 3.44 1.68 12.70
C ILE A 23 2.39 0.81 11.98
N ILE A 24 1.12 1.01 12.29
CA ILE A 24 0.02 0.28 11.62
C ILE A 24 -0.04 0.67 10.15
N LYS A 25 0.09 1.96 9.82
CA LYS A 25 0.14 2.41 8.42
C LYS A 25 1.30 1.78 7.64
N ILE A 26 2.51 1.81 8.20
CA ILE A 26 3.71 1.21 7.59
C ILE A 26 3.52 -0.28 7.34
N THR A 27 2.92 -0.99 8.31
CA THR A 27 2.64 -2.43 8.20
C THR A 27 1.62 -2.73 7.10
N LEU A 28 0.55 -1.93 7.02
CA LEU A 28 -0.46 -2.04 5.97
C LEU A 28 0.14 -1.77 4.58
N ILE A 29 0.93 -0.70 4.46
CA ILE A 29 1.63 -0.34 3.22
C ILE A 29 2.54 -1.48 2.76
N SER A 30 3.34 -2.04 3.67
CA SER A 30 4.23 -3.17 3.36
C SER A 30 3.44 -4.40 2.92
N SER A 31 2.37 -4.74 3.64
CA SER A 31 1.49 -5.88 3.32
C SER A 31 0.87 -5.76 1.94
N ILE A 32 0.45 -4.55 1.55
CA ILE A 32 -0.07 -4.27 0.20
C ILE A 32 1.02 -4.51 -0.85
N GLY A 33 2.25 -4.07 -0.61
CA GLY A 33 3.38 -4.26 -1.53
C GLY A 33 3.78 -5.72 -1.74
N ASP A 34 3.47 -6.60 -0.78
CA ASP A 34 3.74 -8.05 -0.87
C ASP A 34 2.65 -8.83 -1.62
N ILE A 35 1.49 -8.21 -1.88
CA ILE A 35 0.40 -8.82 -2.65
C ILE A 35 0.58 -8.47 -4.12
N LYS A 36 1.02 -9.45 -4.94
CA LYS A 36 1.27 -9.23 -6.39
C LYS A 36 0.08 -8.62 -7.14
N SER A 37 -1.13 -9.09 -6.87
CA SER A 37 -2.34 -8.58 -7.53
C SER A 37 -2.69 -7.13 -7.12
N ALA A 38 -2.04 -6.56 -6.10
CA ALA A 38 -2.26 -5.16 -5.73
C ALA A 38 -1.81 -4.20 -6.83
N ALA A 39 -0.86 -4.61 -7.70
CA ALA A 39 -0.46 -3.85 -8.88
C ALA A 39 -1.59 -3.68 -9.90
N GLU A 40 -2.54 -4.61 -9.95
CA GLU A 40 -3.72 -4.59 -10.84
C GLU A 40 -4.79 -3.60 -10.36
N HIS A 41 -4.60 -2.96 -9.20
CA HIS A 41 -5.56 -2.04 -8.60
C HIS A 41 -5.06 -0.57 -8.69
N PRO A 42 -5.58 0.24 -9.63
CA PRO A 42 -5.13 1.62 -9.80
C PRO A 42 -5.29 2.48 -8.55
N GLU A 43 -6.32 2.23 -7.74
CA GLU A 43 -6.59 2.96 -6.50
C GLU A 43 -5.51 2.72 -5.43
N VAL A 44 -4.93 1.51 -5.40
CA VAL A 44 -3.79 1.20 -4.53
C VAL A 44 -2.56 2.00 -4.95
N ILE A 45 -2.26 2.00 -6.25
CA ILE A 45 -1.12 2.74 -6.80
C ILE A 45 -1.27 4.24 -6.52
N LYS A 46 -2.46 4.82 -6.76
CA LYS A 46 -2.75 6.22 -6.44
C LYS A 46 -2.55 6.52 -4.95
N LYS A 47 -3.04 5.65 -4.06
CA LYS A 47 -2.88 5.84 -2.61
C LYS A 47 -1.42 5.78 -2.19
N LEU A 48 -0.66 4.79 -2.66
CA LEU A 48 0.77 4.67 -2.37
C LEU A 48 1.56 5.88 -2.90
N LEU A 49 1.25 6.37 -4.11
CA LEU A 49 1.86 7.60 -4.64
C LEU A 49 1.56 8.84 -3.78
N SER A 50 0.35 8.94 -3.23
CA SER A 50 0.01 10.00 -2.29
C SER A 50 0.84 9.89 -1.00
N LEU A 51 0.98 8.67 -0.45
CA LEU A 51 1.77 8.40 0.75
C LEU A 51 3.28 8.62 0.56
N CYS A 52 3.79 8.62 -0.67
CA CYS A 52 5.18 9.00 -0.94
C CYS A 52 5.48 10.49 -0.60
N LYS A 53 4.45 11.32 -0.45
CA LYS A 53 4.54 12.73 -0.06
C LYS A 53 4.13 12.97 1.40
N ASP A 54 3.95 11.90 2.18
CA ASP A 54 3.59 12.01 3.59
C ASP A 54 4.73 12.69 4.38
N GLU A 55 4.36 13.48 5.40
CA GLU A 55 5.32 14.19 6.25
C GLU A 55 6.15 13.21 7.09
N ASN A 56 5.58 12.04 7.42
CA ASN A 56 6.30 10.99 8.09
C ASN A 56 7.20 10.24 7.09
N LYS A 57 8.51 10.39 7.26
CA LYS A 57 9.53 9.76 6.42
C LYS A 57 9.40 8.23 6.36
N ASP A 58 9.03 7.58 7.45
CA ASP A 58 8.89 6.12 7.49
C ASP A 58 7.70 5.66 6.64
N ILE A 59 6.61 6.41 6.64
CA ILE A 59 5.44 6.17 5.77
C ILE A 59 5.84 6.37 4.31
N ALA A 60 6.53 7.46 3.99
CA ALA A 60 6.98 7.74 2.63
C ALA A 60 7.94 6.66 2.11
N ILE A 61 8.92 6.23 2.92
CA ILE A 61 9.84 5.16 2.58
C ILE A 61 9.09 3.83 2.37
N ALA A 62 8.16 3.49 3.27
CA ALA A 62 7.35 2.28 3.12
C ALA A 62 6.56 2.29 1.80
N ALA A 63 5.95 3.42 1.45
CA ALA A 63 5.17 3.56 0.21
C ALA A 63 6.04 3.35 -1.04
N ILE A 64 7.23 3.97 -1.06
CA ILE A 64 8.20 3.81 -2.17
C ILE A 64 8.64 2.35 -2.29
N ARG A 65 8.96 1.68 -1.17
CA ARG A 65 9.35 0.26 -1.17
C ARG A 65 8.23 -0.64 -1.68
N SER A 66 6.99 -0.40 -1.25
CA SER A 66 5.85 -1.17 -1.73
C SER A 66 5.61 -0.96 -3.23
N LEU A 67 5.68 0.27 -3.72
CA LEU A 67 5.62 0.54 -5.17
C LEU A 67 6.74 -0.18 -5.92
N SER A 68 7.96 -0.16 -5.42
CA SER A 68 9.09 -0.87 -6.04
C SER A 68 8.88 -2.39 -6.10
N LYS A 69 8.23 -2.99 -5.10
CA LYS A 69 7.89 -4.43 -5.13
C LYS A 69 6.82 -4.73 -6.17
N LEU A 70 5.76 -3.92 -6.20
CA LEU A 70 4.65 -4.09 -7.14
C LEU A 70 5.08 -3.88 -8.60
N LEU A 71 6.00 -2.94 -8.84
CA LEU A 71 6.50 -2.60 -10.18
C LEU A 71 7.73 -3.41 -10.59
N GLY A 72 8.53 -3.87 -9.63
CA GLY A 72 9.74 -4.67 -9.89
C GLY A 72 9.45 -6.13 -10.25
N ASP A 73 8.25 -6.64 -9.96
CA ASP A 73 7.81 -7.98 -10.38
C ASP A 73 7.25 -8.01 -11.83
N ILE A 74 7.24 -6.86 -12.53
CA ILE A 74 6.72 -6.72 -13.91
C ILE A 74 7.85 -6.78 -14.97
N THR A 75 9.10 -7.02 -14.56
CA THR A 75 10.26 -7.29 -15.45
C THR A 75 10.66 -8.75 -15.38
#